data_AF-A0A2V7STK4-F1
#
_entry.id   AF-A0A2V7STK4-F1
#
_cell.length_a   1.000
_cell.length_b   1.000
_cell.length_c   1.000
_cell.angle_alpha   90.00
_cell.angle_beta   90.00
_cell.angle_gamma   90.00
#
_symmetry.space_group_name_H-M   'P 1'
#
loop_
_entity.id
_entity.type
_entity.pdbx_description
1 polymer ?
#
loop_
_entity_poly.entity_id
_entity_poly.type
_entity_poly.pdbx_seq_one_letter_code
_entity_poly.pdbx_strand_id
1 'polypeptide(L)'
;MPSALDLRVRAARRHLRDDALRAEDIGIRYADARNAPHSGHFEGFASYDRTTDSCITAMLNVVARTHEVAADTVRASLRHRPVAGDALAMLSFAALFALVAYGVTGRVNRNFPLDGGRDSVVAVAAIILTSILVSGAAVMVGEWYAISLEVIRVGNGHLSYRTQRVPWTHHRTKLLVAGMALFWVMAALRRRIDAGRESDHATRWAGRPARKVATSPTSLAPPSTRVDRQ
;
A
#
# COMPACT_ATOMS: atom_id res chain seq x y z
N MET A 1 -23.35 -35.53 -9.25
CA MET A 1 -23.45 -35.95 -10.67
C MET A 1 -22.51 -35.06 -11.47
N PRO A 2 -21.68 -35.60 -12.37
CA PRO A 2 -20.92 -34.78 -13.31
C PRO A 2 -21.91 -33.97 -14.17
N SER A 3 -21.61 -32.70 -14.39
CA SER A 3 -22.44 -31.81 -15.19
C SER A 3 -21.53 -31.03 -16.11
N ALA A 4 -21.72 -31.20 -17.42
CA ALA A 4 -21.00 -30.44 -18.42
C ALA A 4 -21.16 -28.93 -18.15
N LEU A 5 -20.05 -28.21 -18.04
CA LEU A 5 -20.07 -26.78 -17.79
C LEU A 5 -20.16 -25.98 -19.09
N ASP A 6 -21.17 -25.12 -19.22
CA ASP A 6 -21.19 -24.11 -20.28
C ASP A 6 -20.29 -22.91 -19.92
N LEU A 7 -19.09 -22.88 -20.51
CA LEU A 7 -18.10 -21.82 -20.27
C LEU A 7 -18.48 -20.46 -20.88
N ARG A 8 -19.56 -20.37 -21.65
CA ARG A 8 -20.11 -19.07 -22.08
C ARG A 8 -20.67 -18.29 -20.88
N VAL A 9 -21.18 -19.02 -19.88
CA VAL A 9 -21.75 -18.44 -18.67
C VAL A 9 -20.65 -17.99 -17.70
N ARG A 10 -20.73 -16.74 -17.23
CA ARG A 10 -19.74 -16.18 -16.27
C ARG A 10 -19.72 -16.92 -14.93
N ALA A 11 -20.88 -17.39 -14.46
CA ALA A 11 -20.98 -18.18 -13.24
C ALA A 11 -20.26 -19.54 -13.37
N ALA A 12 -20.47 -20.26 -14.48
CA ALA A 12 -19.79 -21.51 -14.78
C ALA A 12 -18.25 -21.32 -14.86
N ARG A 13 -17.76 -20.29 -15.55
CA ARG A 13 -16.32 -19.98 -15.57
C ARG A 13 -15.73 -19.70 -14.17
N ARG A 14 -16.50 -19.04 -13.30
CA ARG A 14 -16.08 -18.81 -11.90
C ARG A 14 -16.02 -20.13 -11.13
N HIS A 15 -17.05 -20.96 -11.24
CA HIS A 15 -17.10 -22.26 -10.60
C HIS A 15 -15.93 -23.16 -11.04
N LEU A 16 -15.67 -23.28 -12.35
CA LEU A 16 -14.53 -24.05 -12.86
C LEU A 16 -13.20 -23.57 -12.28
N ARG A 17 -13.02 -22.25 -12.19
CA ARG A 17 -11.82 -21.65 -11.62
C ARG A 17 -11.70 -21.95 -10.13
N ASP A 18 -12.77 -21.85 -9.36
CA ASP A 18 -12.75 -22.10 -7.92
C ASP A 18 -12.37 -23.57 -7.64
N ASP A 19 -12.90 -24.50 -8.43
CA ASP A 19 -12.53 -25.91 -8.36
C ASP A 19 -11.07 -26.15 -8.78
N ALA A 20 -10.60 -25.48 -9.84
CA ALA A 20 -9.19 -25.54 -10.25
C ALA A 20 -8.26 -25.00 -9.15
N LEU A 21 -8.62 -23.90 -8.50
CA LEU A 21 -7.85 -23.33 -7.38
C LEU A 21 -7.81 -24.25 -6.17
N ARG A 22 -8.91 -24.97 -5.90
CA ARG A 22 -8.97 -25.97 -4.83
C ARG A 22 -8.13 -27.20 -5.16
N ALA A 23 -8.21 -27.67 -6.39
CA ALA A 23 -7.39 -28.77 -6.90
C ALA A 23 -5.88 -28.45 -6.83
N GLU A 24 -5.49 -27.23 -7.20
CA GLU A 24 -4.11 -26.75 -7.06
C GLU A 24 -3.66 -26.73 -5.59
N ASP A 25 -4.47 -26.21 -4.66
CA ASP A 25 -4.14 -26.19 -3.23
C ASP A 25 -3.98 -27.61 -2.65
N ILE A 26 -4.87 -28.54 -2.99
CA ILE A 26 -4.76 -29.94 -2.56
C ILE A 26 -3.49 -30.58 -3.13
N GLY A 27 -3.19 -30.35 -4.41
CA GLY A 27 -1.98 -30.86 -5.06
C GLY A 27 -0.70 -30.39 -4.38
N ILE A 28 -0.63 -29.10 -4.04
CA ILE A 28 0.51 -28.51 -3.32
C ILE A 28 0.63 -29.11 -1.92
N ARG A 29 -0.45 -29.17 -1.13
CA ARG A 29 -0.40 -29.74 0.23
C ARG A 29 0.08 -31.19 0.25
N TYR A 30 -0.36 -31.98 -0.74
CA TYR A 30 0.08 -33.35 -0.86
C TYR A 30 1.57 -33.44 -1.20
N ALA A 31 2.05 -32.60 -2.12
CA ALA A 31 3.47 -32.51 -2.45
C ALA A 31 4.30 -32.01 -1.26
N ASP A 32 3.80 -31.05 -0.48
CA ASP A 32 4.48 -30.52 0.70
C ASP A 32 4.62 -31.58 1.79
N ALA A 33 3.53 -32.29 2.09
CA ALA A 33 3.53 -33.34 3.11
C ALA A 33 4.55 -34.45 2.78
N ARG A 34 4.80 -34.70 1.49
CA ARG A 34 5.58 -35.84 1.04
C ARG A 34 7.00 -35.50 0.63
N ASN A 35 7.25 -34.32 0.05
CA ASN A 35 8.50 -33.98 -0.61
C ASN A 35 9.04 -32.59 -0.23
N ALA A 36 8.44 -31.83 0.70
CA ALA A 36 9.00 -30.55 1.13
C ALA A 36 10.31 -30.72 1.94
N PRO A 37 11.13 -29.67 2.13
CA PRO A 37 12.36 -29.74 2.94
C PRO A 37 12.18 -30.33 4.35
N HIS A 38 11.00 -30.14 4.95
CA HIS A 38 10.66 -30.65 6.28
C HIS A 38 10.03 -32.06 6.28
N SER A 39 9.82 -32.68 5.11
CA SER A 39 9.11 -33.96 4.96
C SER A 39 9.97 -35.19 5.27
N GLY A 40 11.29 -35.04 5.34
CA GLY A 40 12.23 -36.17 5.46
C GLY A 40 12.48 -36.93 4.15
N HIS A 41 11.75 -36.63 3.07
CA HIS A 41 11.95 -37.20 1.73
C HIS A 41 12.31 -36.12 0.70
N PHE A 42 12.96 -35.05 1.14
CA PHE A 42 13.38 -33.96 0.26
C PHE A 42 14.61 -34.36 -0.56
N GLU A 43 14.45 -34.51 -1.87
CA GLU A 43 15.52 -34.83 -2.81
C GLU A 43 16.10 -33.59 -3.50
N GLY A 44 15.70 -32.39 -3.07
CA GLY A 44 16.10 -31.11 -3.67
C GLY A 44 14.95 -30.40 -4.38
N PHE A 45 15.12 -29.09 -4.58
CA PHE A 45 14.08 -28.20 -5.11
C PHE A 45 13.60 -28.62 -6.50
N ALA A 46 14.48 -29.04 -7.39
CA ALA A 46 14.07 -29.50 -8.73
C ALA A 46 13.19 -30.76 -8.70
N SER A 47 13.43 -31.67 -7.75
CA SER A 47 12.59 -32.88 -7.58
C SER A 47 11.22 -32.51 -6.97
N TYR A 48 11.24 -31.63 -5.97
CA TYR A 48 10.02 -31.08 -5.36
C TYR A 48 9.14 -30.33 -6.37
N ASP A 49 9.73 -29.49 -7.22
CA ASP A 49 9.03 -28.72 -8.25
C ASP A 49 8.31 -29.65 -9.25
N ARG A 50 9.01 -30.69 -9.74
CA ARG A 50 8.42 -31.70 -10.63
C ARG A 50 7.30 -32.49 -9.97
N THR A 51 7.49 -32.86 -8.70
CA THR A 51 6.49 -33.60 -7.92
C THR A 51 5.23 -32.75 -7.72
N THR A 52 5.42 -31.48 -7.36
CA THR A 52 4.35 -30.50 -7.20
C THR A 52 3.56 -30.33 -8.49
N ASP A 53 4.23 -30.15 -9.63
CA ASP A 53 3.56 -30.01 -10.93
C ASP A 53 2.78 -31.27 -11.32
N SER A 54 3.33 -32.45 -11.03
CA SER A 54 2.65 -33.74 -11.26
C SER A 54 1.40 -33.89 -10.41
N CYS A 55 1.47 -33.53 -9.11
CA CYS A 55 0.34 -33.57 -8.19
C CYS A 55 -0.77 -32.59 -8.60
N ILE A 56 -0.40 -31.35 -8.94
CA ILE A 56 -1.36 -30.35 -9.45
C ILE A 56 -2.01 -30.87 -10.72
N THR A 57 -1.23 -31.37 -11.68
CA THR A 57 -1.75 -31.88 -12.96
C THR A 57 -2.72 -33.04 -12.76
N ALA A 58 -2.42 -33.97 -11.85
CA ALA A 58 -3.32 -35.06 -11.51
C ALA A 58 -4.67 -34.55 -10.96
N MET A 59 -4.65 -33.54 -10.09
CA MET A 59 -5.87 -32.95 -9.52
C MET A 59 -6.67 -32.16 -10.57
N LEU A 60 -6.01 -31.40 -11.44
CA LEU A 60 -6.69 -30.69 -12.54
C LEU A 60 -7.35 -31.66 -13.52
N ASN A 61 -6.75 -32.83 -13.76
CA ASN A 61 -7.35 -33.88 -14.58
C ASN A 61 -8.63 -34.47 -13.95
N VAL A 62 -8.72 -34.52 -12.61
CA VAL A 62 -9.96 -34.92 -11.92
C VAL A 62 -11.05 -33.88 -12.15
N VAL A 63 -10.74 -32.59 -12.02
CA VAL A 63 -11.67 -31.48 -12.29
C VAL A 63 -12.14 -31.51 -13.75
N ALA A 64 -11.21 -31.70 -14.69
CA ALA A 64 -11.50 -31.80 -16.13
C ALA A 64 -12.52 -32.91 -16.45
N ARG A 65 -12.30 -34.11 -15.89
CA ARG A 65 -13.24 -35.25 -16.04
C ARG A 65 -14.60 -34.99 -15.38
N THR A 66 -14.61 -34.31 -14.24
CA THR A 66 -15.84 -34.03 -13.48
C THR A 66 -16.78 -33.08 -14.24
N HIS A 67 -16.19 -32.11 -14.95
CA HIS A 67 -16.92 -31.06 -15.66
C HIS A 67 -16.97 -31.23 -17.18
N GLU A 68 -16.44 -32.35 -17.68
CA GLU A 68 -16.35 -32.69 -19.11
C GLU A 68 -15.68 -31.60 -19.97
N VAL A 69 -14.63 -30.98 -19.44
CA VAL A 69 -13.84 -29.95 -20.13
C VAL A 69 -12.41 -30.42 -20.36
N ALA A 70 -11.71 -29.84 -21.35
CA ALA A 70 -10.31 -30.14 -21.59
C ALA A 70 -9.42 -29.73 -20.41
N ALA A 71 -8.43 -30.56 -20.06
CA ALA A 71 -7.49 -30.27 -18.96
C ALA A 71 -6.76 -28.92 -19.14
N ASP A 72 -6.40 -28.56 -20.38
CA ASP A 72 -5.81 -27.27 -20.71
C ASP A 72 -6.73 -26.09 -20.40
N THR A 73 -8.05 -26.29 -20.50
CA THR A 73 -9.05 -25.27 -20.16
C THR A 73 -9.09 -25.05 -18.65
N VAL A 74 -9.04 -26.14 -17.87
CA VAL A 74 -8.95 -26.06 -16.41
C VAL A 74 -7.65 -25.36 -16.00
N ARG A 75 -6.51 -25.74 -16.60
CA ARG A 75 -5.21 -25.12 -16.31
C ARG A 75 -5.17 -23.65 -16.73
N ALA A 76 -5.81 -23.29 -17.85
CA ALA A 76 -5.94 -21.89 -18.28
C ALA A 76 -6.85 -21.06 -17.35
N SER A 77 -7.83 -21.68 -16.69
CA SER A 77 -8.70 -20.99 -15.74
C SER A 77 -7.95 -20.45 -14.52
N LEU A 78 -6.84 -21.12 -14.11
CA LEU A 78 -5.95 -20.65 -13.05
C LEU A 78 -5.26 -19.31 -13.37
N ARG A 79 -5.18 -18.92 -14.64
CA ARG A 79 -4.62 -17.62 -15.06
C ARG A 79 -5.60 -16.45 -14.88
N HIS A 80 -6.90 -16.73 -14.73
CA HIS A 80 -7.93 -15.70 -14.61
C HIS A 80 -8.07 -15.21 -13.17
N ARG A 81 -7.19 -14.30 -12.74
CA ARG A 81 -7.20 -13.72 -11.39
C ARG A 81 -8.35 -12.70 -11.22
N PRO A 82 -9.01 -12.59 -10.05
CA PRO A 82 -10.13 -11.68 -9.86
C PRO A 82 -9.62 -10.24 -9.70
N VAL A 83 -9.61 -9.50 -10.81
CA VAL A 83 -9.11 -8.12 -10.88
C VAL A 83 -9.72 -7.20 -9.81
N ALA A 84 -11.00 -7.37 -9.48
CA ALA A 84 -11.67 -6.54 -8.49
C ALA A 84 -11.08 -6.67 -7.08
N GLY A 85 -10.73 -7.89 -6.66
CA GLY A 85 -10.15 -8.12 -5.33
C GLY A 85 -8.74 -7.54 -5.22
N ASP A 86 -7.97 -7.61 -6.31
CA ASP A 86 -6.65 -7.01 -6.36
C ASP A 86 -6.72 -5.49 -6.44
N ALA A 87 -7.66 -4.94 -7.20
CA ALA A 87 -7.89 -3.50 -7.27
C ALA A 87 -8.28 -2.94 -5.89
N LEU A 88 -9.17 -3.61 -5.15
CA LEU A 88 -9.56 -3.19 -3.80
C LEU A 88 -8.36 -3.19 -2.85
N ALA A 89 -7.53 -4.25 -2.89
CA ALA A 89 -6.31 -4.34 -2.10
C ALA A 89 -5.28 -3.25 -2.46
N MET A 90 -5.13 -2.93 -3.73
CA MET A 90 -4.23 -1.86 -4.17
C MET A 90 -4.76 -0.48 -3.75
N LEU A 91 -6.07 -0.26 -3.85
CA LEU A 91 -6.71 1.00 -3.46
C LEU A 91 -6.66 1.23 -1.95
N SER A 92 -6.89 0.19 -1.13
CA SER A 92 -6.79 0.31 0.33
C SER A 92 -5.37 0.69 0.76
N PHE A 93 -4.36 0.07 0.14
CA PHE A 93 -2.96 0.41 0.42
C PHE A 93 -2.60 1.80 -0.08
N ALA A 94 -3.06 2.20 -1.28
CA ALA A 94 -2.83 3.54 -1.82
C ALA A 94 -3.45 4.62 -0.93
N ALA A 95 -4.64 4.38 -0.37
CA ALA A 95 -5.28 5.28 0.58
C ALA A 95 -4.45 5.43 1.87
N LEU A 96 -3.97 4.31 2.43
CA LEU A 96 -3.09 4.34 3.60
C LEU A 96 -1.79 5.11 3.32
N PHE A 97 -1.17 4.85 2.17
CA PHE A 97 0.03 5.56 1.73
C PHE A 97 -0.23 7.07 1.60
N ALA A 98 -1.35 7.48 1.01
CA ALA A 98 -1.69 8.90 0.86
C ALA A 98 -1.83 9.60 2.22
N LEU A 99 -2.44 8.94 3.21
CA LEU A 99 -2.55 9.46 4.58
C LEU A 99 -1.18 9.64 5.23
N VAL A 100 -0.32 8.63 5.13
CA VAL A 100 1.05 8.69 5.67
C VAL A 100 1.86 9.79 4.97
N ALA A 101 1.82 9.83 3.64
CA ALA A 101 2.50 10.84 2.83
C ALA A 101 2.07 12.26 3.23
N TYR A 102 0.77 12.49 3.37
CA TYR A 102 0.23 13.79 3.80
C TYR A 102 0.75 14.22 5.18
N GLY A 103 0.78 13.30 6.15
CA GLY A 103 1.31 13.57 7.49
C GLY A 103 2.81 13.83 7.48
N VAL A 104 3.58 13.03 6.73
CA VAL A 104 5.03 13.18 6.59
C VAL A 104 5.37 14.50 5.91
N THR A 105 4.69 14.88 4.83
CA THR A 105 4.93 16.18 4.19
C THR A 105 4.64 17.32 5.17
N GLY A 106 3.57 17.24 5.96
CA GLY A 106 3.30 18.23 7.00
C GLY A 106 4.46 18.37 8.00
N ARG A 107 5.14 17.27 8.34
CA ARG A 107 6.32 17.31 9.21
C ARG A 107 7.55 17.89 8.50
N VAL A 108 7.80 17.49 7.26
CA VAL A 108 8.92 18.02 6.46
C VAL A 108 8.79 19.52 6.25
N ASN A 109 7.61 20.00 5.84
CA ASN A 109 7.38 21.43 5.60
C ASN A 109 7.54 22.28 6.86
N ARG A 110 7.19 21.76 8.04
CA ARG A 110 7.41 22.47 9.32
C ARG A 110 8.90 22.59 9.69
N ASN A 111 9.70 21.61 9.31
CA ASN A 111 11.14 21.60 9.61
C ASN A 111 11.95 22.35 8.54
N PHE A 112 11.45 22.42 7.31
CA PHE A 112 12.12 23.03 6.16
C PHE A 112 11.13 23.91 5.38
N PRO A 113 10.90 25.15 5.83
CA PRO A 113 10.01 26.08 5.16
C PRO A 113 10.62 26.58 3.83
N LEU A 114 9.77 26.83 2.84
CA LEU A 114 10.15 27.18 1.46
C LEU A 114 10.08 28.71 1.28
N ASP A 115 10.95 29.44 1.97
CA ASP A 115 10.83 30.90 2.10
C ASP A 115 11.58 31.67 1.00
N GLY A 116 11.82 31.02 -0.15
CA GLY A 116 12.46 31.63 -1.32
C GLY A 116 13.98 31.89 -1.21
N GLY A 117 14.59 31.67 -0.04
CA GLY A 117 16.04 31.83 0.20
C GLY A 117 16.88 30.56 -0.05
N ARG A 118 18.11 30.53 0.46
CA ARG A 118 19.06 29.40 0.37
C ARG A 118 18.51 28.10 1.01
N ASP A 119 17.56 28.24 1.94
CA ASP A 119 16.87 27.15 2.63
C ASP A 119 15.85 26.42 1.73
N SER A 120 15.46 27.04 0.60
CA SER A 120 14.55 26.43 -0.37
C SER A 120 15.16 25.21 -1.07
N VAL A 121 16.48 25.22 -1.31
CA VAL A 121 17.22 24.08 -1.86
C VAL A 121 17.19 22.91 -0.89
N VAL A 122 17.39 23.17 0.40
CA VAL A 122 17.37 22.14 1.47
C VAL A 122 15.97 21.54 1.59
N ALA A 123 14.92 22.37 1.56
CA ALA A 123 13.54 21.91 1.61
C ALA A 123 13.17 21.03 0.40
N VAL A 124 13.57 21.43 -0.81
CA VAL A 124 13.36 20.61 -2.03
C VAL A 124 14.11 19.28 -1.93
N ALA A 125 15.38 19.31 -1.52
CA ALA A 125 16.17 18.10 -1.31
C ALA A 125 15.53 17.17 -0.27
N ALA A 126 15.04 17.72 0.85
CA ALA A 126 14.34 16.97 1.88
C ALA A 126 13.06 16.31 1.35
N ILE A 127 12.26 17.01 0.55
CA ILE A 127 11.05 16.45 -0.08
C ILE A 127 11.42 15.31 -1.03
N ILE A 128 12.42 15.49 -1.88
CA ILE A 128 12.86 14.46 -2.85
C ILE A 128 13.36 13.23 -2.09
N LEU A 129 14.29 13.40 -1.15
CA LEU A 129 14.87 12.29 -0.39
C LEU A 129 13.79 11.55 0.40
N THR A 130 12.89 12.29 1.07
CA THR A 130 11.77 11.69 1.81
C THR A 130 10.83 10.93 0.88
N SER A 131 10.54 11.46 -0.32
CA SER A 131 9.68 10.78 -1.29
C SER A 131 10.27 9.44 -1.74
N ILE A 132 11.59 9.38 -1.94
CA ILE A 132 12.29 8.14 -2.29
C ILE A 132 12.21 7.14 -1.13
N LEU A 133 12.55 7.57 0.09
CA LEU A 133 12.55 6.71 1.27
C LEU A 133 11.16 6.16 1.59
N VAL A 134 10.14 7.04 1.64
CA VAL A 134 8.77 6.65 1.96
C VAL A 134 8.17 5.77 0.87
N SER A 135 8.41 6.07 -0.41
CA SER A 135 7.91 5.24 -1.51
C SER A 135 8.63 3.89 -1.58
N GLY A 136 9.94 3.85 -1.35
CA GLY A 136 10.72 2.60 -1.27
C GLY A 136 10.24 1.72 -0.13
N ALA A 137 10.06 2.28 1.06
CA ALA A 137 9.49 1.58 2.20
C ALA A 137 8.07 1.07 1.91
N ALA A 138 7.24 1.88 1.25
CA ALA A 138 5.88 1.49 0.86
C ALA A 138 5.87 0.33 -0.15
N VAL A 139 6.80 0.28 -1.10
CA VAL A 139 6.93 -0.87 -2.02
C VAL A 139 7.27 -2.14 -1.26
N MET A 140 8.19 -2.07 -0.29
CA MET A 140 8.58 -3.22 0.53
C MET A 140 7.40 -3.68 1.41
N VAL A 141 6.80 -2.78 2.18
CA VAL A 141 5.67 -3.08 3.07
C VAL A 141 4.46 -3.55 2.29
N GLY A 142 4.19 -2.95 1.14
CA GLY A 142 3.06 -3.33 0.29
C GLY A 142 3.23 -4.71 -0.33
N GLU A 143 4.45 -5.20 -0.50
CA GLU A 143 4.70 -6.58 -0.90
C GLU A 143 4.27 -7.56 0.20
N TRP A 144 4.69 -7.30 1.44
CA TRP A 144 4.25 -8.07 2.61
C TRP A 144 2.72 -8.02 2.78
N TYR A 145 2.12 -6.85 2.57
CA TYR A 145 0.67 -6.67 2.60
C TYR A 145 -0.04 -7.50 1.53
N ALA A 146 0.42 -7.44 0.27
CA ALA A 146 -0.18 -8.18 -0.83
C ALA A 146 -0.04 -9.70 -0.66
N ILE A 147 1.11 -10.16 -0.15
CA ILE A 147 1.33 -11.57 0.21
C ILE A 147 0.36 -11.99 1.31
N SER A 148 0.21 -11.19 2.37
CA SER A 148 -0.69 -11.50 3.49
C SER A 148 -2.14 -11.60 3.04
N LEU A 149 -2.60 -10.71 2.16
CA LEU A 149 -3.95 -10.79 1.59
C LEU A 149 -4.14 -12.04 0.72
N GLU A 150 -3.12 -12.45 -0.03
CA GLU A 150 -3.18 -13.69 -0.80
C GLU A 150 -3.22 -14.92 0.14
N VAL A 151 -2.47 -14.93 1.24
CA VAL A 151 -2.56 -15.96 2.30
C VAL A 151 -3.99 -16.06 2.84
N ILE A 152 -4.60 -14.92 3.22
CA ILE A 152 -5.97 -14.88 3.74
C ILE A 152 -6.98 -15.36 2.70
N ARG A 153 -6.82 -14.94 1.44
CA ARG A 153 -7.71 -15.31 0.33
C ARG A 153 -7.66 -16.80 0.02
N VAL A 154 -6.47 -17.39 0.06
CA VAL A 154 -6.26 -18.83 -0.16
C VAL A 154 -6.64 -19.63 1.09
N GLY A 155 -6.57 -19.02 2.28
CA GLY A 155 -6.81 -19.67 3.56
C GLY A 155 -5.67 -20.61 3.97
N ASN A 156 -4.48 -20.44 3.39
CA ASN A 156 -3.28 -21.24 3.65
C ASN A 156 -2.02 -20.35 3.60
N GLY A 157 -1.11 -20.54 4.56
CA GLY A 157 0.15 -19.79 4.66
C GLY A 157 1.18 -20.12 3.58
N HIS A 158 0.98 -21.20 2.82
CA HIS A 158 1.89 -21.65 1.78
C HIS A 158 1.46 -21.15 0.39
N LEU A 159 2.12 -20.10 -0.08
CA LEU A 159 1.81 -19.50 -1.38
C LEU A 159 2.64 -20.07 -2.54
N SER A 160 3.77 -20.76 -2.31
CA SER A 160 4.63 -21.36 -3.37
C SER A 160 4.64 -20.52 -4.67
N TYR A 161 4.29 -21.08 -5.83
CA TYR A 161 4.18 -20.40 -7.13
C TYR A 161 3.05 -19.35 -7.24
N ARG A 162 2.10 -19.28 -6.30
CA ARG A 162 1.09 -18.20 -6.26
C ARG A 162 1.69 -16.85 -5.88
N THR A 163 2.82 -16.82 -5.14
CA THR A 163 3.53 -15.55 -4.88
C THR A 163 3.97 -14.85 -6.17
N GLN A 164 4.35 -15.63 -7.19
CA GLN A 164 4.73 -15.11 -8.51
C GLN A 164 3.52 -14.64 -9.33
N ARG A 165 2.28 -14.86 -8.89
CA ARG A 165 1.06 -14.37 -9.57
C ARG A 165 0.48 -13.11 -8.93
N VAL A 166 1.09 -12.62 -7.83
CA VAL A 166 0.71 -11.35 -7.20
C VAL A 166 1.22 -10.19 -8.06
N PRO A 167 0.43 -9.14 -8.37
CA PRO A 167 0.80 -8.12 -9.35
C PRO A 167 1.89 -7.20 -8.80
N TRP A 168 1.97 -7.11 -7.47
CA TRP A 168 2.93 -6.28 -6.75
C TRP A 168 4.37 -6.66 -7.06
N THR A 169 4.68 -7.96 -7.13
CA THR A 169 6.04 -8.47 -7.37
C THR A 169 6.54 -8.15 -8.79
N HIS A 170 5.63 -8.04 -9.76
CA HIS A 170 5.96 -7.71 -11.16
C HIS A 170 6.06 -6.22 -11.46
N HIS A 171 5.56 -5.35 -10.58
CA HIS A 171 5.40 -3.93 -10.86
C HIS A 171 6.13 -3.02 -9.86
N ARG A 172 7.09 -3.54 -9.10
CA ARG A 172 7.85 -2.79 -8.07
C ARG A 172 8.36 -1.42 -8.56
N THR A 173 8.99 -1.36 -9.74
CA THR A 173 9.50 -0.10 -10.30
C THR A 173 8.39 0.88 -10.64
N LYS A 174 7.29 0.40 -11.23
CA LYS A 174 6.11 1.23 -11.55
C LYS A 174 5.45 1.76 -10.28
N LEU A 175 5.37 0.93 -9.24
CA LEU A 175 4.81 1.28 -7.93
C LEU A 175 5.67 2.30 -7.19
N LEU A 176 7.00 2.22 -7.29
CA LEU A 176 7.90 3.22 -6.74
C LEU A 176 7.66 4.59 -7.36
N VAL A 177 7.64 4.67 -8.69
CA VAL A 177 7.41 5.93 -9.42
C VAL A 177 6.02 6.49 -9.12
N ALA A 178 4.99 5.65 -9.12
CA ALA A 178 3.63 6.06 -8.76
C ALA A 178 3.53 6.56 -7.32
N GLY A 179 4.22 5.90 -6.37
CA GLY A 179 4.31 6.32 -4.98
C GLY A 179 4.97 7.70 -4.83
N MET A 180 6.07 7.94 -5.55
CA MET A 180 6.74 9.25 -5.56
C MET A 180 5.84 10.34 -6.12
N ALA A 181 5.17 10.08 -7.25
CA ALA A 181 4.23 11.01 -7.84
C ALA A 181 3.07 11.33 -6.88
N LEU A 182 2.47 10.31 -6.25
CA LEU A 182 1.41 10.49 -5.26
C LEU A 182 1.90 11.27 -4.04
N PHE A 183 3.12 11.02 -3.56
CA PHE A 183 3.74 11.78 -2.49
C PHE A 183 3.87 13.27 -2.87
N TRP A 184 4.32 13.58 -4.07
CA TRP A 184 4.41 14.98 -4.54
C TRP A 184 3.04 15.65 -4.66
N VAL A 185 2.01 14.92 -5.12
CA VAL A 185 0.63 15.42 -5.14
C VAL A 185 0.14 15.73 -3.72
N MET A 186 0.37 14.83 -2.76
CA MET A 186 0.03 15.08 -1.35
C MET A 186 0.80 16.25 -0.77
N ALA A 187 2.07 16.41 -1.15
CA ALA A 187 2.91 17.52 -0.73
C ALA A 187 2.40 18.87 -1.25
N ALA A 188 2.00 18.92 -2.51
CA ALA A 188 1.41 20.10 -3.13
C ALA A 188 0.04 20.42 -2.50
N LEU A 189 -0.80 19.42 -2.31
CA LEU A 189 -2.13 19.57 -1.69
C LEU A 189 -2.02 20.11 -0.27
N ARG A 190 -1.13 19.54 0.55
CA ARG A 190 -0.90 19.99 1.93
C ARG A 190 -0.49 21.46 1.98
N ARG A 191 0.44 21.88 1.12
CA ARG A 191 0.88 23.28 1.03
C ARG A 191 -0.26 24.23 0.66
N ARG A 192 -1.10 23.86 -0.30
CA ARG A 192 -2.26 24.66 -0.69
C ARG A 192 -3.24 24.85 0.47
N ILE A 193 -3.49 23.78 1.24
CA ILE A 193 -4.38 23.84 2.40
C ILE A 193 -3.79 24.74 3.50
N ASP A 194 -2.49 24.60 3.79
CA ASP A 194 -1.85 25.39 4.83
C ASP A 194 -1.78 26.88 4.43
N ALA A 195 -1.49 27.22 3.17
CA ALA A 195 -1.56 28.58 2.66
C ALA A 195 -2.97 29.20 2.76
N GLY A 196 -4.02 28.43 2.46
CA GLY A 196 -5.41 28.88 2.62
C GLY A 196 -5.79 29.19 4.07
N ARG A 197 -5.27 28.41 5.03
CA ARG A 197 -5.47 28.67 6.46
C ARG A 197 -4.81 29.98 6.90
N GLU A 198 -3.60 30.25 6.42
CA GLU A 198 -2.90 31.50 6.73
C GLU A 198 -3.65 32.73 6.21
N SER A 199 -4.20 32.68 4.98
CA SER A 199 -5.02 33.77 4.44
C SER A 199 -6.32 33.99 5.22
N ASP A 200 -7.00 32.92 5.64
CA ASP A 200 -8.23 33.01 6.45
C ASP A 200 -7.96 33.60 7.84
N HIS A 201 -6.83 33.22 8.45
CA HIS A 201 -6.41 33.81 9.72
C HIS A 201 -6.09 35.30 9.57
N ALA A 202 -5.33 35.69 8.55
CA ALA A 202 -4.99 37.10 8.31
C ALA A 202 -6.23 37.98 8.10
N THR A 203 -7.19 37.53 7.28
CA THR A 203 -8.45 38.25 7.05
C THR A 203 -9.32 38.35 8.31
N ARG A 204 -9.41 37.28 9.11
CA ARG A 204 -10.19 37.26 10.36
C ARG A 204 -9.64 38.22 11.43
N TRP A 205 -8.32 38.45 11.46
CA TRP A 205 -7.69 39.38 12.40
C TRP A 205 -7.64 40.82 11.87
N ALA A 206 -7.52 41.02 10.56
CA ALA A 206 -7.63 42.34 9.94
C ALA A 206 -9.02 42.98 10.11
N GLY A 207 -10.08 42.17 10.19
CA GLY A 207 -11.45 42.63 10.42
C GLY A 207 -11.84 42.91 11.88
N ARG A 208 -10.95 42.68 12.87
CA ARG A 208 -11.25 43.07 14.25
C ARG A 208 -10.93 44.55 14.44
N PRO A 209 -11.92 45.40 14.78
CA PRO A 209 -11.61 46.77 15.17
C PRO A 209 -10.66 46.71 16.38
N ALA A 210 -9.57 47.47 16.32
CA ALA A 210 -8.64 47.60 17.42
C ALA A 210 -9.43 47.95 18.68
N ARG A 211 -9.49 47.02 19.64
CA ARG A 211 -10.10 47.28 20.93
C ARG A 211 -9.32 48.44 21.53
N LYS A 212 -9.89 49.64 21.53
CA LYS A 212 -9.33 50.80 22.23
C LYS A 212 -9.12 50.36 23.67
N VAL A 213 -7.87 50.05 24.02
CA VAL A 213 -7.46 49.90 25.41
C VAL A 213 -7.63 51.30 25.97
N ALA A 214 -8.63 51.49 26.84
CA ALA A 214 -8.80 52.73 27.56
C ALA A 214 -7.54 52.94 28.41
N THR A 215 -6.65 53.81 27.94
CA THR A 215 -5.53 54.31 28.73
C THR A 215 -6.13 55.21 29.80
N SER A 216 -6.33 54.68 31.01
CA SER A 216 -6.55 55.52 32.18
C SER A 216 -5.28 56.34 32.44
N PRO A 217 -5.38 57.67 32.63
CA PRO A 217 -4.23 58.50 32.93
C PRO A 217 -3.89 58.35 34.42
N THR A 218 -3.00 57.42 34.76
CA THR A 218 -2.41 57.39 36.10
C THR A 218 -1.25 58.38 36.13
N SER A 219 -1.58 59.62 36.51
CA SER A 219 -0.66 60.58 37.11
C SER A 219 -0.08 59.97 38.40
N LEU A 220 1.23 59.87 38.51
CA LEU A 220 1.96 59.85 39.79
C LEU A 220 3.43 60.22 39.56
N ALA A 221 3.89 61.14 40.41
CA ALA A 221 5.04 62.03 40.29
C ALA A 221 6.43 61.34 40.39
N PRO A 222 7.51 62.01 39.93
CA PRO A 222 8.87 61.49 40.06
C PRO A 222 9.38 61.53 41.52
N PRO A 223 10.20 60.54 41.94
CA PRO A 223 10.79 60.52 43.27
C PRO A 223 11.89 61.56 43.43
N SER A 224 11.80 62.34 44.51
CA SER A 224 12.77 63.35 44.94
C SER A 224 14.09 62.70 45.37
N THR A 225 15.20 63.13 44.76
CA THR A 225 16.56 62.86 45.21
C THR A 225 16.82 63.61 46.53
N ARG A 226 17.05 62.87 47.63
CA ARG A 226 17.67 63.42 48.85
C ARG A 226 19.11 62.91 48.91
N VAL A 227 20.04 63.84 48.71
CA VAL A 227 21.47 63.71 48.99
C VAL A 227 21.64 64.06 50.47
N ASP A 228 22.08 63.11 51.29
CA ASP A 228 22.59 63.41 52.63
C ASP A 228 24.11 63.24 52.64
N ARG A 229 24.78 64.34 53.01
CA ARG A 229 26.18 64.44 53.38
C ARG A 229 26.37 63.78 54.75
N GLN A 230 27.40 62.95 54.89
CA GLN A 230 28.48 63.10 55.88
C GLN A 230 29.57 62.06 55.61
#